data_AF-A0A7S3LVL8-F1
#
_entry.id   AF-A0A7S3LVL8-F1
#
_cell.length_a   1.000
_cell.length_b   1.000
_cell.length_c   1.000
_cell.angle_alpha   90.00
_cell.angle_beta   90.00
_cell.angle_gamma   90.00
#
_symmetry.space_group_name_H-M   'P 1'
#
loop_
_entity.id
_entity.type
_entity.pdbx_description
1 polymer ?
#
loop_
_entity_poly.entity_id
_entity_poly.type
_entity_poly.pdbx_seq_one_letter_code
_entity_poly.pdbx_strand_id
1 'polypeptide(L)'
;LFPHPHLPPQSSPTCRARTGPCLPPTPIPLLPPLHPCNVARFGCVERERQTKKPEMPMTGPGVGGKVGTSWSKTVVDMFGLARDDSRFEDPREAILKHADAAAANPMYVNHAYKDTQPTAVYDVEGALAEQEEKEKLKEMREKYGDEFGAKPKKRKERPF
;
A
#
# COMPACT_ATOMS: atom_id res chain seq x y z
N LEU A 1 24.75 41.02 22.37
CA LEU A 1 26.19 41.32 22.16
C LEU A 1 26.96 40.01 22.21
N PHE A 2 27.32 39.46 21.04
CA PHE A 2 28.41 38.51 20.93
C PHE A 2 29.29 39.01 19.77
N PRO A 3 30.55 39.42 20.00
CA PRO A 3 31.42 39.84 18.94
C PRO A 3 32.04 38.61 18.25
N HIS A 4 31.86 38.50 16.94
CA HIS A 4 32.63 37.56 16.13
C HIS A 4 34.04 38.13 15.88
N PRO A 5 35.11 37.31 16.01
CA PRO A 5 36.49 37.76 15.83
C PRO A 5 36.89 37.89 14.36
N HIS A 6 37.89 38.77 14.15
CA HIS A 6 38.41 39.20 12.87
C HIS A 6 39.09 38.09 12.05
N LEU A 7 39.12 38.27 10.72
CA LEU A 7 39.96 37.51 9.79
C LEU A 7 41.36 38.15 9.69
N PRO A 8 42.46 37.37 9.67
CA PRO A 8 43.77 37.89 9.33
C PRO A 8 43.98 37.98 7.80
N PRO A 9 44.68 39.02 7.29
CA PRO A 9 45.01 39.16 5.88
C PRO A 9 46.44 38.71 5.60
N GLN A 10 46.65 37.77 4.66
CA GLN A 10 47.96 37.45 4.07
C GLN A 10 47.69 36.85 2.68
N SER A 11 48.43 37.06 1.60
CA SER A 11 49.55 37.92 1.23
C SER A 11 49.79 37.56 -0.24
N SER A 12 49.87 38.53 -1.14
CA SER A 12 50.15 38.28 -2.57
C SER A 12 51.57 37.79 -2.80
N PRO A 13 51.83 36.86 -3.73
CA PRO A 13 53.10 36.80 -4.42
C PRO A 13 52.94 37.30 -5.86
N THR A 14 53.45 38.51 -6.09
CA THR A 14 53.98 38.89 -7.40
C THR A 14 55.15 37.96 -7.73
N CYS A 15 55.09 37.26 -8.86
CA CYS A 15 56.30 36.75 -9.50
C CYS A 15 56.37 37.25 -10.93
N ARG A 16 57.48 37.94 -11.18
CA ARG A 16 57.85 38.61 -12.41
C ARG A 16 58.74 37.65 -13.21
N ALA A 17 58.71 37.83 -14.52
CA ALA A 17 59.68 37.38 -15.52
C ALA A 17 59.56 35.93 -16.02
N ARG A 18 59.44 35.75 -17.33
CA ARG A 18 60.55 35.84 -18.28
C ARG A 18 60.05 35.98 -19.71
N THR A 19 60.48 37.05 -20.37
CA THR A 19 60.50 37.19 -21.82
C THR A 19 61.58 36.26 -22.38
N GLY A 20 61.21 35.32 -23.24
CA GLY A 20 62.13 34.49 -24.04
C GLY A 20 61.37 33.92 -25.26
N PRO A 21 61.99 33.86 -26.45
CA PRO A 21 61.27 33.60 -27.70
C PRO A 21 60.95 32.12 -27.94
N CYS A 22 59.84 31.90 -28.63
CA CYS A 22 59.22 30.63 -28.98
C CYS A 22 60.08 29.80 -29.94
N LEU A 23 60.38 28.54 -29.61
CA LEU A 23 60.82 27.53 -30.57
C LEU A 23 59.72 26.47 -30.69
N PRO A 24 59.14 26.24 -31.89
CA PRO A 24 58.20 25.14 -32.06
C PRO A 24 58.98 23.81 -32.07
N PRO A 25 58.54 22.77 -31.33
CA PRO A 25 59.12 21.45 -31.49
C PRO A 25 58.80 20.93 -32.89
N THR A 26 59.81 20.39 -33.55
CA THR A 26 59.69 19.71 -34.85
C THR A 26 58.60 18.62 -34.79
N PRO A 27 57.76 18.47 -35.83
CA PRO A 27 56.72 17.44 -35.81
C PRO A 27 57.35 16.05 -35.96
N ILE A 28 57.04 15.16 -35.01
CA ILE A 28 57.33 13.72 -35.13
C ILE A 28 56.47 13.18 -36.30
N PRO A 29 57.02 12.35 -37.21
CA PRO A 29 56.25 11.78 -38.31
C PRO A 29 55.16 10.82 -37.81
N LEU A 30 53.93 11.28 -38.02
CA LEU A 30 52.63 10.60 -38.13
C LEU A 30 52.65 9.06 -38.07
N LEU A 31 52.24 8.49 -36.94
CA LEU A 31 51.61 7.17 -36.90
C LEU A 31 50.10 7.34 -37.16
N PRO A 32 49.49 6.67 -38.16
CA PRO A 32 48.04 6.76 -38.37
C PRO A 32 47.28 6.08 -37.21
N PRO A 33 46.18 6.67 -36.72
CA PRO A 33 45.35 6.01 -35.71
C PRO A 33 44.75 4.75 -36.30
N LEU A 34 44.97 3.62 -35.61
CA LEU A 34 44.18 2.41 -35.82
C LEU A 34 42.73 2.75 -35.42
N HIS A 35 41.83 2.56 -36.38
CA HIS A 35 40.37 2.65 -36.32
C HIS A 35 39.74 4.03 -36.61
N PRO A 36 38.93 4.15 -37.68
CA PRO A 36 38.08 5.32 -37.88
C PRO A 36 36.91 5.24 -36.89
N CYS A 37 36.93 6.04 -35.83
CA CYS A 37 35.70 6.38 -35.13
C CYS A 37 34.91 7.35 -36.01
N ASN A 38 33.91 6.84 -36.74
CA ASN A 38 32.93 7.65 -37.45
C ASN A 38 32.08 8.44 -36.43
N VAL A 39 32.58 9.59 -35.96
CA VAL A 39 31.80 10.52 -35.14
C VAL A 39 31.34 11.68 -36.00
N ALA A 40 30.40 11.38 -36.90
CA ALA A 40 29.62 12.37 -37.61
C ALA A 40 28.14 11.95 -37.55
N ARG A 41 27.53 11.96 -36.35
CA ARG A 41 26.08 12.22 -36.20
C ARG A 41 25.47 12.33 -34.80
N PHE A 42 26.23 12.25 -33.73
CA PHE A 42 25.69 12.60 -32.42
C PHE A 42 26.55 13.70 -31.85
N GLY A 43 26.07 14.94 -31.96
CA GLY A 43 26.68 16.05 -31.25
C GLY A 43 26.83 15.67 -29.78
N CYS A 44 28.03 15.88 -29.24
CA CYS A 44 28.18 16.09 -27.82
C CYS A 44 27.44 17.40 -27.51
N VAL A 45 26.12 17.32 -27.37
CA VAL A 45 25.35 18.37 -26.71
C VAL A 45 25.90 18.39 -25.29
N GLU A 46 26.56 19.49 -24.93
CA GLU A 46 26.94 19.81 -23.56
C GLU A 46 25.73 19.50 -22.67
N ARG A 47 25.78 18.42 -21.88
CA ARG A 47 24.66 18.00 -21.06
C ARG A 47 24.58 18.90 -19.84
N GLU A 48 24.11 20.13 -20.04
CA GLU A 48 23.58 20.96 -18.97
C GLU A 48 22.58 20.11 -18.18
N ARG A 49 22.95 19.77 -16.93
CA ARG A 49 22.11 19.18 -15.87
C ARG A 49 20.85 18.45 -16.40
N GLN A 50 21.03 17.38 -17.17
CA GLN A 50 19.88 16.64 -17.64
C GLN A 50 19.14 16.04 -16.45
N THR A 51 17.84 16.33 -16.38
CA THR A 51 16.94 15.84 -15.34
C THR A 51 16.95 14.32 -15.33
N LYS A 52 17.41 13.74 -14.21
CA LYS A 52 17.31 12.30 -14.02
C LYS A 52 15.84 11.94 -13.90
N LYS A 53 15.36 11.01 -14.73
CA LYS A 53 14.04 10.43 -14.54
C LYS A 53 13.97 9.85 -13.12
N PRO A 54 12.87 10.06 -12.38
CA PRO A 54 12.72 9.44 -11.07
C PRO A 54 12.85 7.93 -11.23
N GLU A 55 13.49 7.32 -10.24
CA GLU A 55 13.66 5.88 -10.25
C GLU A 55 12.29 5.19 -10.15
N MET A 56 12.15 4.11 -10.91
CA MET A 56 10.94 3.31 -10.89
C MET A 56 10.79 2.62 -9.52
N PRO A 57 9.55 2.40 -9.05
CA PRO A 57 9.32 1.67 -7.82
C PRO A 57 9.95 0.28 -7.91
N MET A 58 10.70 -0.11 -6.87
CA MET A 58 11.44 -1.35 -6.85
C MET A 58 10.48 -2.55 -6.79
N THR A 59 10.62 -3.47 -7.74
CA THR A 59 9.79 -4.68 -7.84
C THR A 59 10.68 -5.90 -7.59
N GLY A 60 10.60 -6.48 -6.40
CA GLY A 60 11.37 -7.68 -6.01
C GLY A 60 12.01 -7.59 -4.62
N PRO A 61 12.72 -8.67 -4.18
CA PRO A 61 13.51 -8.63 -2.95
C PRO A 61 14.60 -7.58 -3.10
N GLY A 62 14.73 -6.69 -2.10
CA GLY A 62 15.49 -5.45 -2.24
C GLY A 62 16.95 -5.63 -2.65
N VAL A 63 17.46 -4.73 -3.50
CA VAL A 63 18.84 -4.74 -4.01
C VAL A 63 19.49 -3.37 -3.77
N GLY A 64 20.79 -3.35 -3.47
CA GLY A 64 21.57 -2.11 -3.40
C GLY A 64 21.27 -1.19 -2.21
N GLY A 65 20.86 -1.76 -1.06
CA GLY A 65 20.56 -1.01 0.16
C GLY A 65 19.12 -0.47 0.25
N LYS A 66 18.30 -0.70 -0.78
CA LYS A 66 16.85 -0.44 -0.73
C LYS A 66 16.14 -1.69 -0.23
N VAL A 67 15.18 -1.51 0.66
CA VAL A 67 14.33 -2.60 1.16
C VAL A 67 13.10 -2.68 0.27
N GLY A 68 12.91 -3.81 -0.41
CA GLY A 68 11.73 -4.06 -1.25
C GLY A 68 10.51 -4.34 -0.39
N THR A 69 10.37 -5.60 0.03
CA THR A 69 9.47 -5.99 1.12
C THR A 69 10.20 -5.86 2.46
N SER A 70 9.60 -5.17 3.44
CA SER A 70 10.14 -5.14 4.79
C SER A 70 10.11 -6.55 5.40
N TRP A 71 11.13 -6.89 6.21
CA TRP A 71 11.16 -8.17 6.93
C TRP A 71 9.90 -8.35 7.82
N SER A 72 9.39 -7.24 8.37
CA SER A 72 8.13 -7.23 9.11
C SER A 72 6.94 -7.73 8.28
N LYS A 73 6.88 -7.40 6.98
CA LYS A 73 5.82 -7.89 6.10
C LYS A 73 5.93 -9.39 5.86
N THR A 74 7.15 -9.92 5.62
CA THR A 74 7.34 -11.37 5.47
C THR A 74 6.96 -12.14 6.72
N VAL A 75 7.24 -11.60 7.90
CA VAL A 75 6.85 -12.18 9.20
C VAL A 75 5.32 -12.20 9.33
N VAL A 76 4.65 -11.08 9.07
CA VAL A 76 3.18 -10.99 9.13
C VAL A 76 2.52 -11.96 8.13
N ASP A 77 3.07 -12.09 6.93
CA ASP A 77 2.57 -13.03 5.92
C ASP A 77 2.84 -14.49 6.33
N MET A 78 4.00 -14.81 6.91
CA MET A 78 4.36 -16.16 7.40
C MET A 78 3.50 -16.63 8.58
N PHE A 79 3.26 -15.75 9.54
CA PHE A 79 2.45 -16.06 10.72
C PHE A 79 0.95 -15.93 10.46
N GLY A 80 0.53 -15.61 9.23
CA GLY A 80 -0.88 -15.44 8.88
C GLY A 80 -1.58 -14.30 9.61
N LEU A 81 -0.84 -13.44 10.33
CA LEU A 81 -1.36 -12.33 11.14
C LEU A 81 -2.11 -11.28 10.31
N ALA A 82 -1.99 -11.33 8.98
CA ALA A 82 -2.75 -10.48 8.08
C ALA A 82 -4.22 -10.92 7.90
N ARG A 83 -4.56 -12.15 8.30
CA ARG A 83 -5.89 -12.77 8.08
C ARG A 83 -6.62 -12.94 9.40
N ASP A 84 -6.90 -11.81 10.05
CA ASP A 84 -7.84 -11.82 11.17
C ASP A 84 -9.26 -11.97 10.61
N ASP A 85 -10.02 -12.95 11.10
CA ASP A 85 -11.41 -13.21 10.69
C ASP A 85 -12.36 -12.05 11.03
N SER A 86 -11.91 -11.12 11.88
CA SER A 86 -12.63 -9.89 12.28
C SER A 86 -13.19 -9.05 11.14
N ARG A 87 -12.62 -9.15 9.92
CA ARG A 87 -13.04 -8.36 8.75
C ARG A 87 -13.94 -9.13 7.77
N PHE A 88 -13.93 -10.45 7.85
CA PHE A 88 -14.65 -11.32 6.92
C PHE A 88 -16.00 -11.77 7.48
N GLU A 89 -16.11 -11.83 8.80
CA GLU A 89 -17.36 -12.17 9.45
C GLU A 89 -18.29 -10.96 9.51
N ASP A 90 -19.55 -11.17 9.15
CA ASP A 90 -20.58 -10.15 9.38
C ASP A 90 -20.66 -9.87 10.89
N PRO A 91 -20.66 -8.61 11.33
CA PRO A 91 -20.56 -8.27 12.75
C PRO A 91 -21.73 -8.84 13.56
N ARG A 92 -22.88 -9.02 12.92
CA ARG A 92 -24.06 -9.66 13.52
C ARG A 92 -23.80 -11.12 13.86
N GLU A 93 -23.18 -11.86 12.96
CA GLU A 93 -22.91 -13.29 13.14
C GLU A 93 -21.82 -13.52 14.19
N ALA A 94 -20.79 -12.67 14.19
CA ALA A 94 -19.74 -12.68 15.21
C ALA A 94 -20.33 -12.53 16.64
N ILE A 95 -21.30 -11.61 16.82
CA ILE A 95 -21.97 -11.43 18.11
C ILE A 95 -22.79 -12.68 18.49
N LEU A 96 -23.50 -13.29 17.53
CA LEU A 96 -24.31 -14.49 17.79
C LEU A 96 -23.45 -15.71 18.18
N LYS A 97 -22.29 -15.91 17.53
CA LYS A 97 -21.34 -16.99 17.89
C LYS A 97 -20.87 -16.89 19.35
N HIS A 98 -20.71 -15.67 19.86
CA HIS A 98 -20.23 -15.42 21.21
C HIS A 98 -21.35 -15.30 22.26
N ALA A 99 -22.61 -15.33 21.85
CA ALA A 99 -23.75 -15.20 22.76
C ALA A 99 -23.77 -16.34 23.80
N ASP A 100 -23.58 -17.59 23.37
CA ASP A 100 -23.59 -18.76 24.25
C ASP A 100 -22.43 -18.73 25.26
N ALA A 101 -21.24 -18.36 24.80
CA ALA A 101 -20.05 -18.23 25.64
C ALA A 101 -20.21 -17.11 26.69
N ALA A 102 -20.80 -15.98 26.29
CA ALA A 102 -21.06 -14.85 27.18
C ALA A 102 -22.17 -15.15 28.21
N ALA A 103 -23.16 -15.97 27.84
CA ALA A 103 -24.20 -16.43 28.76
C ALA A 103 -23.65 -17.41 29.80
N ALA A 104 -22.75 -18.31 29.40
CA ALA A 104 -22.12 -19.28 30.30
C ALA A 104 -21.22 -18.61 31.36
N ASN A 105 -20.35 -17.66 30.95
CA ASN A 105 -19.41 -16.99 31.86
C ASN A 105 -19.41 -15.47 31.66
N PRO A 106 -20.40 -14.75 32.22
CA PRO A 106 -20.46 -13.29 32.11
C PRO A 106 -19.43 -12.65 33.04
N MET A 107 -18.42 -11.98 32.48
CA MET A 107 -17.36 -11.35 33.26
C MET A 107 -17.67 -9.88 33.65
N TYR A 108 -18.37 -9.15 32.78
CA TYR A 108 -18.55 -7.70 32.92
C TYR A 108 -20.02 -7.30 33.07
N VAL A 109 -20.64 -6.82 31.98
CA VAL A 109 -21.97 -6.18 31.98
C VAL A 109 -23.06 -7.11 32.51
N ASN A 110 -23.13 -8.32 31.94
CA ASN A 110 -24.15 -9.29 32.31
C ASN A 110 -23.99 -9.81 33.74
N HIS A 111 -22.86 -9.61 34.41
CA HIS A 111 -22.70 -10.00 35.81
C HIS A 111 -23.30 -8.94 36.75
N ALA A 112 -23.05 -7.66 36.48
CA ALA A 112 -23.46 -6.56 37.33
C ALA A 112 -24.98 -6.31 37.31
N TYR A 113 -25.63 -6.51 36.15
CA TYR A 113 -27.04 -6.15 35.97
C TYR A 113 -28.02 -7.32 36.15
N LYS A 114 -27.57 -8.51 36.58
CA LYS A 114 -28.47 -9.67 36.80
C LYS A 114 -29.57 -9.38 37.81
N ASP A 115 -29.19 -8.71 38.90
CA ASP A 115 -30.07 -8.53 40.05
C ASP A 115 -30.88 -7.23 39.96
N THR A 116 -30.40 -6.26 39.19
CA THR A 116 -30.93 -4.89 39.16
C THR A 116 -31.78 -4.62 37.91
N GLN A 117 -31.70 -5.47 36.88
CA GLN A 117 -32.43 -5.25 35.64
C GLN A 117 -33.94 -5.42 35.86
N PRO A 118 -34.77 -4.41 35.53
CA PRO A 118 -36.22 -4.55 35.60
C PRO A 118 -36.70 -5.55 34.54
N THR A 119 -37.73 -6.32 34.88
CA THR A 119 -38.37 -7.24 33.93
C THR A 119 -39.00 -6.45 32.80
N ALA A 120 -38.52 -6.67 31.59
CA ALA A 120 -39.08 -6.02 30.42
C ALA A 120 -40.49 -6.57 30.11
N VAL A 121 -41.47 -5.67 30.02
CA VAL A 121 -42.84 -6.00 29.65
C VAL A 121 -42.96 -5.84 28.14
N TYR A 122 -42.79 -6.95 27.42
CA TYR A 122 -43.01 -7.00 25.98
C TYR A 122 -44.40 -7.58 25.68
N ASP A 123 -44.99 -7.17 24.57
CA ASP A 123 -46.17 -7.83 24.01
C ASP A 123 -45.73 -9.17 23.38
N VAL A 124 -45.62 -10.19 24.22
CA VAL A 124 -45.19 -11.53 23.84
C VAL A 124 -46.22 -12.23 22.94
N GLU A 125 -47.50 -11.92 23.11
CA GLU A 125 -48.58 -12.52 22.31
C GLU A 125 -48.52 -12.03 20.87
N GLY A 126 -48.36 -10.71 20.66
CA GLY A 126 -48.17 -10.15 19.33
C GLY A 126 -46.90 -10.66 18.64
N ALA A 127 -45.79 -10.76 19.39
CA ALA A 127 -44.51 -11.22 18.84
C ALA A 127 -44.51 -12.72 18.44
N LEU A 128 -45.20 -13.58 19.21
CA LEU A 128 -45.34 -15.00 18.87
C LEU A 128 -46.27 -15.20 17.67
N ALA A 129 -47.38 -14.46 17.60
CA ALA A 129 -48.28 -14.50 16.45
C ALA A 129 -47.57 -14.14 15.13
N GLU A 130 -46.72 -13.11 15.13
CA GLU A 130 -45.92 -12.75 13.96
C GLU A 130 -44.87 -13.81 13.59
N GLN A 131 -44.30 -14.53 14.56
CA GLN A 131 -43.34 -15.60 14.30
C GLN A 131 -44.03 -16.81 13.67
N GLU A 132 -45.18 -17.22 14.22
CA GLU A 132 -46.00 -18.28 13.65
C GLU A 132 -46.48 -17.96 12.24
N GLU A 133 -46.88 -16.71 11.96
CA GLU A 133 -47.25 -16.30 10.59
C GLU A 133 -46.06 -16.41 9.63
N LYS A 134 -44.85 -16.03 10.07
CA LYS A 134 -43.63 -16.15 9.25
C LYS A 134 -43.29 -17.63 8.99
N GLU A 135 -43.48 -18.51 9.97
CA GLU A 135 -43.30 -19.95 9.80
C GLU A 135 -44.35 -20.55 8.86
N LYS A 136 -45.63 -20.22 9.03
CA LYS A 136 -46.72 -20.62 8.12
C LYS A 136 -46.47 -20.12 6.70
N LEU A 137 -45.97 -18.90 6.53
CA LEU A 137 -45.61 -18.35 5.21
C LEU A 137 -44.40 -19.05 4.59
N LYS A 138 -43.41 -19.43 5.40
CA LYS A 138 -42.24 -20.21 4.96
C LYS A 138 -42.65 -21.62 4.53
N GLU A 139 -43.50 -22.27 5.32
CA GLU A 139 -44.09 -23.57 5.01
C GLU A 139 -44.94 -23.51 3.73
N MET A 140 -45.79 -22.48 3.58
CA MET A 140 -46.55 -22.25 2.34
C MET A 140 -45.63 -22.05 1.13
N ARG A 141 -44.56 -21.26 1.28
CA ARG A 141 -43.57 -21.01 0.23
C ARG A 141 -42.77 -22.26 -0.13
N GLU A 142 -42.50 -23.14 0.82
CA GLU A 142 -41.80 -24.40 0.59
C GLU A 142 -42.72 -25.45 -0.05
N LYS A 143 -43.99 -25.49 0.36
CA LYS A 143 -44.99 -26.44 -0.13
C LYS A 143 -45.52 -26.11 -1.53
N TYR A 144 -45.66 -24.83 -1.87
CA TYR A 144 -46.26 -24.37 -3.13
C TYR A 144 -45.31 -23.56 -4.03
N GLY A 145 -44.05 -23.38 -3.63
CA GLY A 145 -43.08 -22.53 -4.35
C GLY A 145 -42.65 -23.06 -5.72
N ASP A 146 -42.75 -24.38 -5.95
CA ASP A 146 -42.33 -25.01 -7.19
C ASP A 146 -43.37 -24.89 -8.33
N GLU A 147 -44.61 -24.51 -8.02
CA GLU A 147 -45.71 -24.49 -9.00
C GLU A 147 -45.88 -23.12 -9.72
N PHE A 148 -45.26 -22.04 -9.23
CA PHE A 148 -45.31 -20.70 -9.84
C PHE A 148 -43.98 -20.26 -10.49
N GLY A 149 -43.20 -21.21 -11.03
CA GLY A 149 -41.95 -20.96 -11.73
C GLY A 149 -42.12 -20.36 -13.13
N ALA A 150 -42.59 -19.11 -13.25
CA ALA A 150 -42.30 -18.30 -14.43
C ALA A 150 -40.79 -18.02 -14.45
N LYS A 151 -40.01 -18.82 -15.19
CA LYS A 151 -38.55 -18.61 -15.31
C LYS A 151 -38.29 -17.14 -15.68
N PRO A 152 -37.47 -16.38 -14.94
CA PRO A 152 -37.11 -15.03 -15.35
C PRO A 152 -36.45 -15.12 -16.72
N LYS A 153 -37.03 -14.44 -17.73
CA LYS A 153 -36.45 -14.39 -19.07
C LYS A 153 -35.03 -13.84 -18.93
N LYS A 154 -34.01 -14.69 -19.14
CA LYS A 154 -32.62 -14.23 -19.21
C LYS A 154 -32.55 -13.12 -20.25
N ARG A 155 -32.38 -11.88 -19.81
CA ARG A 155 -32.12 -10.74 -20.68
C ARG A 155 -30.77 -11.05 -21.32
N LYS A 156 -30.77 -11.41 -22.61
CA LYS A 156 -29.52 -11.64 -23.35
C LYS A 156 -28.71 -10.36 -23.25
N GLU A 157 -27.57 -10.43 -22.57
CA GLU A 157 -26.62 -9.33 -22.56
C GLU A 157 -26.18 -9.11 -24.01
N ARG A 158 -26.31 -7.87 -24.49
CA ARG A 158 -25.79 -7.51 -25.81
C ARG A 158 -24.26 -7.51 -25.69
N PRO A 159 -23.54 -8.23 -26.56
CA PRO A 159 -22.09 -8.11 -26.56
C PRO A 159 -21.72 -6.66 -26.89
N PHE A 160 -20.71 -6.15 -26.18
CA PHE A 160 -20.11 -4.84 -26.40
C PHE A 160 -19.36 -4.80 -27.73
#